data_AF-A0A9W3C6Z0-F1
#
_entry.id   AF-A0A9W3C6Z0-F1
#
_cell.length_a   1.000
_cell.length_b   1.000
_cell.length_c   1.000
_cell.angle_alpha   90.00
_cell.angle_beta   90.00
_cell.angle_gamma   90.00
#
_symmetry.space_group_name_H-M   'P 1'
#
loop_
_entity.id
_entity.type
_entity.pdbx_description
1 polymer ?
#
loop_
_entity_poly.entity_id
_entity_poly.type
_entity_poly.pdbx_seq_one_letter_code
_entity_poly.pdbx_strand_id
1 'polypeptide(L)'
;MDPDIVTVVNEPECRWAQHRFCLRHLCFEFYEAFRNNLMTEFVYKAGSTVCVSSFDYYLKKIEEMDPEARKWVDKIPPHKWALAHDEGGLRFGIMETNLIFATYGFINHIPDLPITTCVLLIFDHLAELFISQRELLNSGDKKYAKHVMTKLGEYNKGTYDVLPLDNTGERFQVVVADGDNNKRFVVHRVDRVCTCGMWQLYKYPCSHLLAVCRRLSVDFLQYVNDYYNTERSLQVYAAEFNHVPGFSEWPEASDAPRLLPPR
;
A
#
# COMPACT_ATOMS: atom_id res chain seq x y z
N MET A 1 -10.66 -14.28 -10.63
CA MET A 1 -9.43 -14.61 -9.86
C MET A 1 -8.66 -15.63 -10.64
N ASP A 2 -7.39 -15.34 -10.91
CA ASP A 2 -6.47 -16.28 -11.53
C ASP A 2 -5.98 -17.28 -10.46
N PRO A 3 -6.30 -18.58 -10.58
CA PRO A 3 -5.87 -19.59 -9.62
C PRO A 3 -4.34 -19.75 -9.57
N ASP A 4 -3.63 -19.39 -10.65
CA ASP A 4 -2.19 -19.59 -10.75
C ASP A 4 -1.44 -18.60 -9.85
N ILE A 5 -1.92 -17.36 -9.74
CA ILE A 5 -1.35 -16.34 -8.84
C ILE A 5 -1.44 -16.78 -7.38
N VAL A 6 -2.59 -17.32 -6.98
CA VAL A 6 -2.79 -17.79 -5.59
C VAL A 6 -1.92 -19.02 -5.31
N THR A 7 -1.73 -19.88 -6.31
CA THR A 7 -0.87 -21.06 -6.19
C THR A 7 0.58 -20.65 -5.94
N VAL A 8 1.13 -19.74 -6.74
CA VAL A 8 2.51 -19.23 -6.58
C VAL A 8 2.72 -18.55 -5.22
N VAL A 9 1.77 -17.71 -4.78
CA VAL A 9 1.89 -17.04 -3.46
C VAL A 9 1.92 -18.05 -2.29
N ASN A 10 1.37 -19.24 -2.47
CA ASN A 10 1.35 -20.29 -1.44
C ASN A 10 2.57 -21.22 -1.52
N GLU A 11 3.50 -21.03 -2.46
CA GLU A 11 4.72 -21.81 -2.56
C GLU A 11 5.61 -21.63 -1.30
N PRO A 12 6.39 -22.65 -0.91
CA PRO A 12 7.29 -22.59 0.25
C PRO A 12 8.21 -21.36 0.29
N GLU A 13 8.68 -20.92 -0.88
CA GLU A 13 9.57 -19.80 -1.13
C GLU A 13 8.89 -18.44 -0.90
N CYS A 14 7.55 -18.41 -1.01
CA CYS A 14 6.71 -17.22 -0.89
C CYS A 14 5.90 -17.17 0.40
N ARG A 15 6.22 -17.99 1.42
CA ARG A 15 5.48 -18.00 2.72
C ARG A 15 5.41 -16.66 3.45
N TRP A 16 6.30 -15.72 3.12
CA TRP A 16 6.29 -14.34 3.63
C TRP A 16 5.31 -13.43 2.88
N ALA A 17 4.88 -13.81 1.68
CA ALA A 17 3.98 -13.03 0.84
C ALA A 17 2.52 -13.19 1.29
N GLN A 18 1.75 -12.14 1.06
CA GLN A 18 0.32 -12.10 1.40
C GLN A 18 -0.46 -11.65 0.17
N HIS A 19 -1.43 -12.47 -0.24
CA HIS A 19 -2.26 -12.12 -1.39
C HIS A 19 -3.28 -11.03 -1.03
N ARG A 20 -3.33 -9.98 -1.86
CA ARG A 20 -4.21 -8.81 -1.73
C ARG A 20 -4.62 -8.33 -3.12
N PHE A 21 -5.88 -7.92 -3.29
CA PHE A 21 -6.38 -7.38 -4.55
C PHE A 21 -5.93 -5.93 -4.73
N CYS A 22 -5.52 -5.58 -5.95
CA CYS A 22 -5.42 -4.20 -6.38
C CYS A 22 -6.83 -3.60 -6.47
N LEU A 23 -7.09 -2.52 -5.72
CA LEU A 23 -8.41 -1.89 -5.67
C LEU A 23 -8.85 -1.38 -7.05
N ARG A 24 -7.92 -0.87 -7.85
CA ARG A 24 -8.21 -0.41 -9.22
C ARG A 24 -8.72 -1.55 -10.11
N HIS A 25 -8.06 -2.71 -10.07
CA HIS A 25 -8.49 -3.88 -10.84
C HIS A 25 -9.82 -4.42 -10.31
N LEU A 26 -10.02 -4.44 -8.99
CA LEU A 26 -11.29 -4.84 -8.40
C LEU A 26 -12.45 -3.95 -8.87
N CYS A 27 -12.24 -2.62 -8.89
CA CYS A 27 -13.22 -1.68 -9.41
C CYS A 27 -13.48 -1.90 -10.91
N PHE A 28 -12.45 -2.23 -11.68
CA PHE A 28 -12.61 -2.57 -13.10
C PHE A 28 -13.44 -3.84 -13.30
N GLU A 29 -13.14 -4.94 -12.59
CA GLU A 29 -13.95 -6.17 -12.64
C GLU A 29 -15.40 -5.93 -12.21
N PHE A 30 -15.60 -5.12 -11.17
CA PHE A 30 -16.93 -4.73 -10.72
C PHE A 30 -17.67 -3.93 -11.81
N TYR A 31 -17.01 -2.97 -12.44
CA TYR A 31 -17.59 -2.19 -13.53
C TYR A 31 -17.95 -3.05 -14.74
N GLU A 32 -17.11 -4.03 -15.11
CA GLU A 32 -17.41 -4.95 -16.20
C GLU A 32 -18.67 -5.78 -15.93
N ALA A 33 -18.90 -6.17 -14.65
CA ALA A 33 -20.06 -6.95 -14.25
C ALA A 33 -21.37 -6.14 -14.19
N PHE A 34 -21.34 -4.89 -13.69
CA PHE A 34 -22.56 -4.12 -13.39
C PHE A 34 -22.76 -2.88 -14.27
N ARG A 35 -21.73 -2.44 -15.00
CA ARG A 35 -21.73 -1.24 -15.88
C ARG A 35 -22.26 0.02 -15.19
N ASN A 36 -21.95 0.20 -13.91
CA ASN A 36 -22.44 1.31 -13.09
C ASN A 36 -21.29 2.09 -12.44
N ASN A 37 -21.09 3.33 -12.89
CA ASN A 37 -20.00 4.21 -12.41
C ASN A 37 -20.14 4.58 -10.93
N LEU A 38 -21.36 4.89 -10.47
CA LEU A 38 -21.59 5.32 -9.09
C LEU A 38 -21.36 4.18 -8.09
N MET A 39 -21.85 2.98 -8.39
CA MET A 39 -21.56 1.81 -7.55
C MET A 39 -20.07 1.48 -7.54
N THR A 40 -19.40 1.60 -8.69
CA THR A 40 -17.94 1.40 -8.79
C THR A 40 -17.19 2.43 -7.93
N GLU A 41 -17.64 3.68 -7.93
CA GLU A 41 -17.10 4.73 -7.05
C GLU A 41 -17.32 4.38 -5.57
N PHE A 42 -18.46 3.81 -5.19
CA PHE A 42 -18.69 3.33 -3.83
C PHE A 42 -17.78 2.16 -3.46
N VAL A 43 -17.50 1.22 -4.37
CA VAL A 43 -16.49 0.16 -4.14
C VAL A 43 -15.12 0.79 -3.91
N TYR A 44 -14.73 1.77 -4.72
CA TYR A 44 -13.46 2.47 -4.52
C TYR A 44 -13.39 3.16 -3.16
N LYS A 45 -14.43 3.90 -2.78
CA LYS A 45 -14.50 4.61 -1.49
C LYS A 45 -14.52 3.65 -0.30
N ALA A 46 -15.20 2.51 -0.41
CA ALA A 46 -15.16 1.44 0.58
C ALA A 46 -13.74 0.86 0.68
N GLY A 47 -13.10 0.57 -0.45
CA GLY A 47 -11.76 0.00 -0.48
C GLY A 47 -10.70 0.92 0.14
N SER A 48 -10.79 2.22 -0.13
CA SER A 48 -9.75 3.20 0.25
C SER A 48 -9.94 3.83 1.63
N THR A 49 -11.09 3.67 2.28
CA THR A 49 -11.32 4.28 3.60
C THR A 49 -10.62 3.50 4.70
N VAL A 50 -10.13 4.22 5.71
CA VAL A 50 -9.56 3.67 6.94
C VAL A 50 -10.62 3.39 8.02
N CYS A 51 -11.85 3.90 7.82
CA CYS A 51 -12.91 3.86 8.81
C CYS A 51 -13.92 2.76 8.50
N VAL A 52 -14.07 1.79 9.41
CA VAL A 52 -15.02 0.66 9.27
C VAL A 52 -16.45 1.15 9.06
N SER A 53 -16.91 2.17 9.79
CA SER A 53 -18.26 2.69 9.60
C SER A 53 -18.47 3.36 8.24
N SER A 54 -17.44 3.96 7.66
CA SER A 54 -17.50 4.48 6.30
C SER A 54 -17.49 3.36 5.27
N PHE A 55 -16.73 2.29 5.51
CA PHE A 55 -16.74 1.09 4.68
C PHE A 55 -18.15 0.48 4.63
N ASP A 56 -18.76 0.24 5.79
CA ASP A 56 -20.12 -0.31 5.90
C ASP A 56 -21.16 0.61 5.25
N TYR A 57 -21.01 1.93 5.40
CA TYR A 57 -21.88 2.92 4.77
C TYR A 57 -21.87 2.79 3.24
N TYR A 58 -20.71 2.67 2.61
CA TYR A 58 -20.62 2.54 1.15
C TYR A 58 -21.14 1.20 0.66
N LEU A 59 -20.88 0.11 1.39
CA LEU A 59 -21.45 -1.20 1.02
C LEU A 59 -22.97 -1.22 1.15
N LYS A 60 -23.55 -0.53 2.14
CA LYS A 60 -24.99 -0.34 2.25
C LYS A 60 -25.56 0.48 1.09
N LYS A 61 -24.84 1.51 0.62
CA LYS A 61 -25.25 2.28 -0.56
C LYS A 61 -25.28 1.44 -1.82
N ILE A 62 -24.33 0.51 -1.99
CA ILE A 62 -24.35 -0.46 -3.08
C ILE A 62 -25.56 -1.39 -2.96
N GLU A 63 -25.82 -1.93 -1.76
CA GLU A 63 -26.97 -2.81 -1.50
C GLU A 63 -28.33 -2.13 -1.77
N GLU A 64 -28.48 -0.87 -1.38
CA GLU A 64 -29.67 -0.05 -1.65
C GLU A 64 -29.92 0.15 -3.15
N MET A 65 -28.85 0.15 -3.97
CA MET A 65 -28.94 0.29 -5.43
C MET A 65 -29.15 -1.06 -6.13
N ASP A 66 -28.40 -2.08 -5.72
CA ASP A 66 -28.44 -3.42 -6.29
C ASP A 66 -27.95 -4.46 -5.26
N PRO A 67 -28.87 -5.26 -4.67
CA PRO A 67 -28.50 -6.32 -3.74
C PRO A 67 -27.58 -7.41 -4.34
N GLU A 68 -27.64 -7.67 -5.65
CA GLU A 68 -26.75 -8.64 -6.29
C GLU A 68 -25.33 -8.08 -6.42
N ALA A 69 -25.18 -6.77 -6.63
CA ALA A 69 -23.89 -6.10 -6.57
C ALA A 69 -23.26 -6.19 -5.18
N ARG A 70 -24.05 -6.06 -4.12
CA ARG A 70 -23.57 -6.29 -2.75
C ARG A 70 -23.08 -7.72 -2.55
N LYS A 71 -23.88 -8.72 -2.95
CA LYS A 71 -23.49 -10.14 -2.89
C LYS A 71 -22.23 -10.44 -3.69
N TRP A 72 -22.01 -9.75 -4.80
CA TRP A 72 -20.78 -9.91 -5.59
C TRP A 72 -19.55 -9.49 -4.80
N VAL A 73 -19.60 -8.33 -4.14
CA VAL A 73 -18.48 -7.82 -3.32
C VAL A 73 -18.24 -8.71 -2.10
N ASP A 74 -19.30 -9.22 -1.47
CA ASP A 74 -19.21 -10.09 -0.28
C ASP A 74 -18.51 -11.43 -0.56
N LYS A 75 -18.38 -11.86 -1.82
CA LYS A 75 -17.58 -13.03 -2.20
C LYS A 75 -16.08 -12.84 -1.92
N ILE A 76 -15.63 -11.59 -1.77
CA ILE A 76 -14.23 -11.23 -1.58
C ILE A 76 -14.04 -10.78 -0.12
N PRO A 77 -13.27 -11.53 0.68
CA PRO A 77 -13.05 -11.17 2.09
C PRO A 77 -12.51 -9.73 2.23
N PRO A 78 -13.09 -8.89 3.11
CA PRO A 78 -12.72 -7.47 3.22
C PRO A 78 -11.22 -7.23 3.42
N HIS A 79 -10.54 -8.02 4.26
CA HIS A 79 -9.09 -7.89 4.50
C HIS A 79 -8.24 -8.06 3.23
N LYS A 80 -8.77 -8.66 2.15
CA LYS A 80 -8.07 -8.81 0.88
C LYS A 80 -8.14 -7.58 -0.01
N TRP A 81 -9.06 -6.65 0.23
CA TRP A 81 -9.30 -5.54 -0.70
C TRP A 81 -9.57 -4.18 -0.04
N ALA A 82 -10.02 -4.13 1.21
CA ALA A 82 -10.35 -2.89 1.92
C ALA A 82 -9.29 -2.48 2.95
N LEU A 83 -8.98 -1.19 3.01
CA LEU A 83 -7.97 -0.63 3.91
C LEU A 83 -8.44 -0.62 5.36
N ALA A 84 -9.72 -0.36 5.62
CA ALA A 84 -10.33 -0.41 6.95
C ALA A 84 -10.20 -1.80 7.61
N HIS A 85 -10.00 -2.86 6.83
CA HIS A 85 -9.84 -4.24 7.27
C HIS A 85 -8.43 -4.78 7.01
N ASP A 86 -7.45 -3.92 6.72
CA ASP A 86 -6.05 -4.33 6.57
C ASP A 86 -5.42 -4.56 7.96
N GLU A 87 -5.81 -5.67 8.59
CA GLU A 87 -5.30 -6.09 9.89
C GLU A 87 -3.77 -6.15 9.86
N GLY A 88 -3.14 -5.52 10.85
CA GLY A 88 -1.69 -5.43 10.91
C GLY A 88 -1.08 -4.41 9.94
N GLY A 89 -1.86 -3.69 9.13
CA GLY A 89 -1.37 -2.63 8.24
C GLY A 89 -0.34 -3.13 7.22
N LEU A 90 -0.56 -4.32 6.67
CA LEU A 90 0.37 -5.00 5.77
C LEU A 90 0.53 -4.30 4.42
N ARG A 91 -0.45 -3.49 4.03
CA ARG A 91 -0.41 -2.71 2.78
C ARG A 91 0.34 -1.40 2.91
N PHE A 92 0.64 -0.94 4.13
CA PHE A 92 1.20 0.40 4.36
C PHE A 92 0.36 1.52 3.70
N GLY A 93 -0.94 1.29 3.55
CA GLY A 93 -1.88 2.17 2.85
C GLY A 93 -1.86 2.13 1.32
N ILE A 94 -1.07 1.23 0.71
CA ILE A 94 -0.98 1.05 -0.73
C ILE A 94 -2.14 0.16 -1.21
N MET A 95 -3.07 0.75 -1.96
CA MET A 95 -4.27 0.06 -2.44
C MET A 95 -4.21 -0.32 -3.91
N GLU A 96 -3.29 0.27 -4.66
CA GLU A 96 -3.21 0.16 -6.11
C GLU A 96 -1.80 -0.26 -6.52
N THR A 97 -1.69 -1.13 -7.52
CA THR A 97 -0.41 -1.59 -8.10
C THR A 97 0.21 -0.56 -9.05
N ASN A 98 -0.02 0.74 -8.82
CA ASN A 98 0.45 1.80 -9.70
C ASN A 98 1.96 1.81 -9.87
N LEU A 99 2.73 1.27 -8.92
CA LEU A 99 4.17 1.14 -9.06
C LEU A 99 4.55 0.22 -10.22
N ILE A 100 3.92 -0.97 -10.34
CA ILE A 100 4.20 -1.91 -11.44
C ILE A 100 3.86 -1.28 -12.80
N PHE A 101 2.73 -0.58 -12.88
CA PHE A 101 2.33 0.12 -14.12
C PHE A 101 3.23 1.32 -14.43
N ALA A 102 3.69 2.06 -13.43
CA ALA A 102 4.65 3.14 -13.64
C ALA A 102 6.01 2.61 -14.11
N THR A 103 6.41 1.42 -13.64
CA THR A 103 7.70 0.80 -13.99
C THR A 103 7.69 0.09 -15.34
N TYR A 104 6.61 -0.61 -15.72
CA TYR A 104 6.57 -1.40 -16.97
C TYR A 104 5.54 -0.90 -17.99
N GLY A 105 4.86 0.20 -17.71
CA GLY A 105 3.82 0.74 -18.59
C GLY A 105 4.33 1.07 -19.99
N PHE A 106 5.64 1.33 -20.14
CA PHE A 106 6.29 1.57 -21.44
C PHE A 106 6.09 0.42 -22.42
N ILE A 107 6.00 -0.83 -21.94
CA ILE A 107 5.82 -2.02 -22.79
C ILE A 107 4.50 -1.96 -23.54
N ASN A 108 3.45 -1.44 -22.91
CA ASN A 108 2.13 -1.32 -23.53
C ASN A 108 2.11 -0.32 -24.70
N HIS A 109 3.15 0.51 -24.84
CA HIS A 109 3.29 1.47 -25.92
C HIS A 109 4.16 0.96 -27.07
N ILE A 110 4.73 -0.25 -26.96
CA ILE A 110 5.55 -0.85 -28.00
C ILE A 110 4.76 -2.00 -28.65
N PRO A 111 4.27 -1.82 -29.89
CA PRO A 111 3.58 -2.89 -30.60
C PRO A 111 4.55 -4.02 -31.00
N ASP A 112 4.03 -5.26 -30.98
CA ASP A 112 4.62 -6.44 -31.61
C ASP A 112 5.99 -6.94 -31.09
N LEU A 113 6.28 -6.71 -29.80
CA LEU A 113 7.47 -7.31 -29.18
C LEU A 113 7.27 -8.79 -28.80
N PRO A 114 8.24 -9.67 -29.10
CA PRO A 114 8.29 -11.00 -28.51
C PRO A 114 8.30 -10.92 -26.97
N ILE A 115 7.66 -11.87 -26.30
CA ILE A 115 7.63 -11.94 -24.82
C ILE A 115 9.04 -11.92 -24.23
N THR A 116 9.99 -12.60 -24.88
CA THR A 116 11.40 -12.61 -24.49
C THR A 116 12.01 -11.19 -24.51
N THR A 117 11.70 -10.40 -25.53
CA THR A 117 12.14 -8.99 -25.60
C THR A 117 11.50 -8.15 -24.49
N CYS A 118 10.21 -8.34 -24.20
CA CYS A 118 9.56 -7.63 -23.08
C CYS A 118 10.24 -7.95 -21.74
N VAL A 119 10.58 -9.23 -21.49
CA VAL A 119 11.28 -9.65 -20.26
C VAL A 119 12.67 -9.02 -20.17
N LEU A 120 13.42 -8.98 -21.27
CA LEU A 120 14.74 -8.34 -21.29
C LEU A 120 14.65 -6.83 -21.04
N LEU A 121 13.71 -6.13 -21.68
CA LEU A 121 13.50 -4.69 -21.44
C LEU A 121 13.08 -4.39 -19.99
N ILE A 122 12.25 -5.26 -19.39
CA ILE A 122 11.90 -5.19 -17.97
C ILE A 122 13.17 -5.32 -17.11
N PHE A 123 14.02 -6.29 -17.43
CA PHE A 123 15.26 -6.54 -16.70
C PHE A 123 16.21 -5.34 -16.77
N ASP A 124 16.45 -4.82 -17.98
CA ASP A 124 17.32 -3.66 -18.19
C ASP A 124 16.80 -2.43 -17.46
N HIS A 125 15.49 -2.17 -17.56
CA HIS A 125 14.85 -1.06 -16.85
C HIS A 125 14.96 -1.21 -15.32
N LEU A 126 14.80 -2.43 -14.79
CA LEU A 126 15.00 -2.69 -13.36
C LEU A 126 16.45 -2.45 -12.94
N ALA A 127 17.42 -2.90 -13.74
CA ALA A 127 18.83 -2.69 -13.45
C ALA A 127 19.16 -1.18 -13.39
N GLU A 128 18.71 -0.40 -14.37
CA GLU A 128 18.85 1.07 -14.38
C GLU A 128 18.15 1.72 -13.18
N LEU A 129 16.94 1.27 -12.84
CA LEU A 129 16.19 1.78 -11.70
C LEU A 129 16.92 1.53 -10.39
N PHE A 130 17.51 0.35 -10.19
CA PHE A 130 18.28 0.04 -8.98
C PHE A 130 19.51 0.94 -8.85
N ILE A 131 20.24 1.17 -9.94
CA ILE A 131 21.38 2.10 -9.97
C ILE A 131 20.93 3.51 -9.61
N SER A 132 19.91 4.04 -10.29
CA SER A 132 19.40 5.39 -10.09
C SER A 132 18.88 5.61 -8.66
N GLN A 133 18.13 4.64 -8.11
CA GLN A 133 17.65 4.72 -6.73
C GLN A 133 18.80 4.70 -5.72
N ARG A 134 19.82 3.88 -5.93
CA ARG A 134 21.00 3.84 -5.06
C ARG A 134 21.76 5.18 -5.06
N GLU A 135 21.95 5.79 -6.22
CA GLU A 135 22.58 7.12 -6.32
C GLU A 135 21.75 8.21 -5.63
N LEU A 136 20.43 8.20 -5.83
CA LEU A 136 19.51 9.15 -5.18
C LEU A 136 19.51 8.99 -3.65
N LEU A 137 19.54 7.77 -3.14
CA LEU A 137 19.55 7.49 -1.71
C LEU A 137 20.91 7.82 -1.08
N ASN A 138 22.02 7.53 -1.76
CA ASN A 138 23.37 7.88 -1.28
C ASN A 138 23.64 9.38 -1.26
N SER A 139 23.00 10.15 -2.13
CA SER A 139 23.10 11.62 -2.15
C SER A 139 22.16 12.32 -1.15
N GLY A 140 21.30 11.57 -0.47
CA GLY A 140 20.30 12.11 0.44
C GLY A 140 20.72 12.06 1.91
N ASP A 141 20.69 13.20 2.60
CA ASP A 141 21.01 13.29 4.04
C ASP A 141 19.85 12.89 4.97
N LYS A 142 18.71 12.44 4.43
CA LYS A 142 17.50 12.19 5.24
C LYS A 142 17.45 10.76 5.76
N LYS A 143 17.25 10.62 7.08
CA LYS A 143 17.07 9.33 7.77
C LYS A 143 15.86 8.52 7.28
N TYR A 144 14.78 9.18 6.84
CA TYR A 144 13.56 8.52 6.37
C TYR A 144 13.16 8.97 4.97
N ALA A 145 12.40 8.10 4.29
CA ALA A 145 11.87 8.31 2.95
C ALA A 145 11.18 9.68 2.79
N LYS A 146 11.43 10.34 1.65
CA LYS A 146 10.94 11.69 1.35
C LYS A 146 9.42 11.83 1.53
N HIS A 147 8.64 10.84 1.07
CA HIS A 147 7.18 10.88 1.16
C HIS A 147 6.68 10.91 2.61
N VAL A 148 7.32 10.15 3.51
CA VAL A 148 7.00 10.16 4.95
C VAL A 148 7.29 11.54 5.53
N MET A 149 8.47 12.08 5.25
CA MET A 149 8.86 13.42 5.75
C MET A 149 7.91 14.52 5.26
N THR A 150 7.45 14.45 4.01
CA THR A 150 6.42 15.35 3.48
C THR A 150 5.10 15.19 4.25
N LYS A 151 4.61 13.96 4.44
CA LYS A 151 3.35 13.70 5.16
C LYS A 151 3.40 14.14 6.61
N LEU A 152 4.50 13.92 7.30
CA LEU A 152 4.70 14.41 8.67
C LEU A 152 4.67 15.93 8.73
N GLY A 153 5.26 16.62 7.75
CA GLY A 153 5.17 18.08 7.62
C GLY A 153 3.75 18.59 7.38
N GLU A 154 2.94 17.87 6.59
CA GLU A 154 1.52 18.18 6.37
C GLU A 154 0.69 18.01 7.65
N TYR A 155 0.86 16.88 8.34
CA TYR A 155 0.11 16.55 9.56
C TYR A 155 0.43 17.46 10.74
N ASN A 156 1.60 18.09 10.75
CA ASN A 156 2.04 18.92 11.85
C ASN A 156 1.34 20.29 11.93
N LYS A 157 0.43 20.61 10.99
CA LYS A 157 -0.23 21.92 10.90
C LYS A 157 -1.50 22.07 11.75
N GLY A 158 -2.07 20.97 12.24
CA GLY A 158 -3.34 21.01 12.98
C GLY A 158 -3.21 21.44 14.45
N THR A 159 -4.25 22.10 14.95
CA THR A 159 -4.43 22.47 16.36
C THR A 159 -5.22 21.38 17.09
N TYR A 160 -4.68 20.92 18.21
CA TYR A 160 -5.26 19.83 18.99
C TYR A 160 -5.13 20.11 20.48
N ASP A 161 -6.18 19.79 21.23
CA ASP A 161 -6.13 19.73 22.69
C ASP A 161 -5.66 18.34 23.10
N VAL A 162 -4.59 18.29 23.89
CA VAL A 162 -3.97 17.04 24.33
C VAL A 162 -4.05 16.94 25.85
N LEU A 163 -4.79 15.95 26.33
CA LEU A 163 -5.05 15.70 27.74
C LEU A 163 -4.44 14.36 28.15
N PRO A 164 -3.55 14.30 29.15
CA PRO A 164 -3.10 13.04 29.74
C PRO A 164 -4.29 12.26 30.32
N LEU A 165 -4.34 10.95 30.09
CA LEU A 165 -5.36 10.07 30.66
C LEU A 165 -4.89 9.37 31.94
N ASP A 166 -3.58 9.38 32.19
CA ASP A 166 -2.94 8.79 33.35
C ASP A 166 -1.69 9.58 33.76
N ASN A 167 -1.10 9.17 34.88
CA ASN A 167 0.13 9.76 35.41
C ASN A 167 1.40 9.12 34.83
N THR A 168 1.29 8.09 33.98
CA THR A 168 2.46 7.44 33.36
C THR A 168 3.02 8.27 32.21
N GLY A 169 2.20 9.17 31.65
CA GLY A 169 2.56 9.95 30.49
C GLY A 169 2.63 9.10 29.21
N GLU A 170 1.90 7.99 29.18
CA GLU A 170 1.87 7.08 28.03
C GLU A 170 0.59 7.21 27.22
N ARG A 171 -0.52 7.57 27.89
CA ARG A 171 -1.85 7.65 27.28
C ARG A 171 -2.39 9.07 27.27
N PHE A 172 -2.89 9.48 26.11
CA PHE A 172 -3.41 10.82 25.89
C PHE A 172 -4.72 10.76 25.13
N GLN A 173 -5.67 11.58 25.56
CA GLN A 173 -6.82 11.96 24.75
C GLN A 173 -6.44 13.17 23.91
N VAL A 174 -6.73 13.10 22.62
CA VAL A 174 -6.50 14.17 21.65
C VAL A 174 -7.84 14.59 21.06
N VAL A 175 -8.15 15.89 21.15
CA VAL A 175 -9.36 16.49 20.59
C VAL A 175 -8.96 17.46 19.48
N VAL A 176 -9.65 17.40 18.35
CA VAL A 176 -9.39 18.29 17.21
C VAL A 176 -10.10 19.62 17.46
N ALA A 177 -9.36 20.72 17.50
CA ALA A 177 -9.92 22.04 17.85
C ALA A 177 -10.83 22.64 16.76
N ASP A 178 -10.57 22.32 15.48
CA ASP A 178 -11.20 22.95 14.31
C ASP A 178 -12.45 22.20 13.76
N GLY A 179 -13.19 21.44 14.58
CA GLY A 179 -14.31 20.63 14.08
C GLY A 179 -15.55 20.58 14.97
N ASP A 180 -16.71 20.80 14.35
CA ASP A 180 -18.09 20.75 14.90
C ASP A 180 -18.49 19.39 15.55
N ASN A 181 -17.60 18.41 15.54
CA ASN A 181 -17.90 17.02 15.92
C ASN A 181 -17.18 16.53 17.18
N ASN A 182 -16.39 17.36 17.88
CA ASN A 182 -15.70 17.03 19.15
C ASN A 182 -15.10 15.60 19.16
N LYS A 183 -14.50 15.18 18.03
CA LYS A 183 -14.00 13.81 17.87
C LYS A 183 -12.80 13.63 18.79
N ARG A 184 -12.85 12.57 19.60
CA ARG A 184 -11.81 12.24 20.57
C ARG A 184 -11.05 11.03 20.09
N PHE A 185 -9.73 11.13 20.11
CA PHE A 185 -8.84 10.03 19.82
C PHE A 185 -8.00 9.71 21.04
N VAL A 186 -7.65 8.44 21.21
CA VAL A 186 -6.72 8.01 22.25
C VAL A 186 -5.42 7.61 21.58
N VAL A 187 -4.31 8.12 22.11
CA VAL A 187 -2.95 7.78 21.72
C VAL A 187 -2.30 7.05 22.88
N HIS A 188 -1.73 5.87 22.62
CA HIS A 188 -0.85 5.13 23.51
C HIS A 188 0.54 5.08 22.87
N ARG A 189 1.48 5.87 23.37
CA ARG A 189 2.78 6.05 22.68
C ARG A 189 3.70 4.82 22.77
N VAL A 190 3.64 4.08 23.88
CA VAL A 190 4.48 2.89 24.12
C VAL A 190 4.01 1.70 23.28
N ASP A 191 2.73 1.35 23.38
CA ASP A 191 2.08 0.31 22.54
C ASP A 191 1.98 0.67 21.06
N ARG A 192 2.36 1.90 20.70
CA ARG A 192 2.32 2.44 19.34
C ARG A 192 0.92 2.41 18.69
N VAL A 193 -0.09 2.80 19.47
CA VAL A 193 -1.49 2.78 19.07
C VAL A 193 -2.09 4.18 19.05
N CYS A 194 -2.85 4.49 18.01
CA CYS A 194 -3.82 5.57 18.00
C CYS A 194 -5.19 5.05 17.54
N THR A 195 -6.28 5.48 18.18
CA THR A 195 -7.64 5.05 17.79
C THR A 195 -8.10 5.60 16.44
N CYS A 196 -7.33 6.51 15.81
CA CYS A 196 -7.60 6.91 14.42
C CYS A 196 -7.21 5.83 13.39
N GLY A 197 -6.47 4.79 13.78
CA GLY A 197 -6.03 3.69 12.91
C GLY A 197 -4.89 4.04 11.93
N MET A 198 -4.70 5.32 11.63
CA MET A 198 -3.70 5.78 10.65
C MET A 198 -2.28 5.36 11.01
N TRP A 199 -1.88 5.44 12.29
CA TRP A 199 -0.52 5.06 12.70
C TRP A 199 -0.26 3.56 12.48
N GLN A 200 -1.25 2.72 12.74
CA GLN A 200 -1.16 1.28 12.57
C GLN A 200 -1.18 0.87 11.10
N LEU A 201 -1.91 1.59 10.26
CA LEU A 201 -2.01 1.32 8.83
C LEU A 201 -0.75 1.78 8.09
N TYR A 202 -0.31 3.01 8.34
CA TYR A 202 0.81 3.62 7.61
C TYR A 202 2.16 3.43 8.30
N LYS A 203 2.20 2.96 9.55
CA LYS A 203 3.44 2.72 10.31
C LYS A 203 4.32 3.95 10.53
N TYR A 204 3.77 5.14 10.41
CA TYR A 204 4.41 6.39 10.81
C TYR A 204 3.41 7.30 11.57
N PRO A 205 3.89 8.30 12.34
CA PRO A 205 3.03 9.13 13.17
C PRO A 205 1.86 9.76 12.44
N CYS A 206 0.65 9.56 12.99
CA CYS A 206 -0.52 10.35 12.63
C CYS A 206 -0.48 11.73 13.31
N SER A 207 -1.34 12.66 12.87
CA SER A 207 -1.40 14.01 13.44
C SER A 207 -1.66 14.04 14.94
N HIS A 208 -2.42 13.08 15.48
CA HIS A 208 -2.67 12.97 16.93
C HIS A 208 -1.40 12.63 17.72
N LEU A 209 -0.60 11.69 17.21
CA LEU A 209 0.69 11.37 17.84
C LEU A 209 1.65 12.57 17.75
N LEU A 210 1.67 13.29 16.61
CA LEU A 210 2.48 14.50 16.48
C LEU A 210 2.11 15.57 17.53
N ALA A 211 0.81 15.74 17.81
CA ALA A 211 0.36 16.64 18.87
C ALA A 211 0.83 16.20 20.26
N VAL A 212 0.79 14.89 20.56
CA VAL A 212 1.32 14.33 21.80
C VAL A 212 2.84 14.55 21.90
N CYS A 213 3.59 14.26 20.83
CA CYS A 213 5.03 14.49 20.79
C CYS A 213 5.39 15.96 21.04
N ARG A 214 4.64 16.90 20.45
CA ARG A 214 4.79 18.34 20.69
C ARG A 214 4.56 18.70 22.16
N ARG A 215 3.49 18.21 22.78
CA ARG A 215 3.20 18.44 24.20
C ARG A 215 4.34 17.97 25.10
N LEU A 216 4.93 16.82 24.78
CA LEU A 216 5.99 16.20 25.59
C LEU A 216 7.40 16.68 25.22
N SER A 217 7.56 17.51 24.18
CA SER A 217 8.86 17.88 23.61
C SER A 217 9.72 16.67 23.23
N VAL A 218 9.09 15.65 22.66
CA VAL A 218 9.75 14.40 22.25
C VAL A 218 9.85 14.35 20.72
N ASP A 219 10.98 13.87 20.20
CA ASP A 219 11.16 13.68 18.76
C ASP A 219 10.18 12.62 18.22
N PHE A 220 9.29 13.01 17.32
CA PHE A 220 8.31 12.11 16.72
C PHE A 220 8.94 11.11 15.73
N LEU A 221 10.15 11.37 15.24
CA LEU A 221 10.82 10.52 14.27
C LEU A 221 11.18 9.13 14.83
N GLN A 222 11.24 8.97 16.15
CA GLN A 222 11.44 7.66 16.79
C GLN A 222 10.25 6.69 16.62
N TYR A 223 9.09 7.22 16.21
CA TYR A 223 7.85 6.46 16.02
C TYR A 223 7.58 6.11 14.55
N VAL A 224 8.48 6.49 13.65
CA VAL A 224 8.47 6.05 12.25
C VAL A 224 9.02 4.62 12.19
N ASN A 225 8.35 3.73 11.47
CA ASN A 225 8.81 2.36 11.29
C ASN A 225 10.07 2.29 10.42
N ASP A 226 10.98 1.40 10.78
CA ASP A 226 12.27 1.21 10.11
C ASP A 226 12.17 0.82 8.63
N TYR A 227 11.03 0.29 8.16
CA TYR A 227 10.80 0.07 6.73
C TYR A 227 10.87 1.34 5.89
N TYR A 228 10.70 2.52 6.51
CA TYR A 228 10.87 3.81 5.84
C TYR A 228 12.27 4.39 5.98
N ASN A 229 13.18 3.71 6.68
CA ASN A 229 14.55 4.17 6.83
C ASN A 229 15.28 4.09 5.49
N THR A 230 15.93 5.18 5.10
CA THR A 230 16.71 5.29 3.86
C THR A 230 17.81 4.23 3.78
N GLU A 231 18.41 3.85 4.92
CA GLU A 231 19.42 2.77 4.99
C GLU A 231 18.83 1.40 4.65
N ARG A 232 17.60 1.11 5.09
CA ARG A 232 16.89 -0.12 4.70
C ARG A 232 16.57 -0.12 3.21
N SER A 233 16.15 1.03 2.67
CA SER A 233 15.95 1.17 1.22
C SER A 233 17.25 0.94 0.44
N LEU A 234 18.38 1.48 0.92
CA LEU A 234 19.69 1.24 0.31
C LEU A 234 20.06 -0.25 0.30
N GLN A 235 19.75 -0.99 1.37
CA GLN A 235 19.97 -2.45 1.41
C GLN A 235 19.11 -3.19 0.37
N VAL A 236 17.87 -2.76 0.13
CA VAL A 236 17.02 -3.33 -0.93
C VAL A 236 17.63 -3.09 -2.30
N TYR A 237 18.13 -1.88 -2.56
CA TYR A 237 18.76 -1.51 -3.83
C TYR A 237 20.26 -1.85 -3.92
N ALA A 238 20.81 -2.55 -2.93
CA ALA A 238 22.20 -3.01 -2.95
C ALA A 238 22.40 -4.25 -3.83
N ALA A 239 21.32 -4.93 -4.21
CA ALA A 239 21.39 -6.08 -5.10
C ALA A 239 22.00 -5.69 -6.46
N GLU A 240 22.94 -6.51 -6.92
CA GLU A 240 23.58 -6.34 -8.22
C GLU A 240 22.82 -7.13 -9.28
N PHE A 241 22.53 -6.47 -10.40
CA PHE A 241 21.97 -7.12 -11.57
C PHE A 241 23.13 -7.64 -12.42
N ASN A 242 23.23 -8.96 -12.53
CA ASN A 242 24.18 -9.59 -13.45
C ASN A 242 23.64 -9.51 -14.88
N HIS A 243 24.56 -9.45 -15.85
CA HIS A 243 24.19 -9.48 -17.25
C HIS A 243 23.43 -10.77 -17.59
N VAL A 244 22.30 -10.65 -18.27
CA VAL A 244 21.58 -11.82 -18.82
C VAL A 244 22.41 -12.36 -20.00
N PRO A 245 22.85 -13.64 -19.98
CA PRO A 245 23.66 -14.21 -21.07
C PRO A 245 23.04 -14.01 -22.44
N GLY A 246 23.86 -14.08 -23.50
CA GLY A 246 23.33 -13.97 -24.87
C GLY A 246 22.37 -15.12 -25.19
N PHE A 247 21.43 -14.91 -26.12
CA PHE A 247 20.47 -15.94 -26.54
C PHE A 247 21.13 -17.28 -26.91
N SER A 248 22.34 -17.24 -27.48
CA SER A 248 23.13 -18.42 -27.86
C SER A 248 23.64 -19.24 -26.67
N GLU A 249 23.64 -18.67 -25.47
CA GLU A 249 24.16 -19.26 -24.24
C GLU A 249 23.04 -19.76 -23.32
N TRP A 250 21.77 -19.57 -23.72
CA TRP A 250 20.63 -20.02 -22.94
C TRP A 250 20.51 -21.55 -23.03
N PRO A 251 20.28 -22.24 -21.90
CA PRO A 251 20.04 -23.69 -21.95
C PRO A 251 18.79 -23.96 -22.78
N GLU A 252 18.79 -25.05 -23.55
CA GLU A 252 17.57 -25.50 -24.21
C GLU A 252 16.50 -25.76 -23.15
N ALA A 253 15.30 -25.23 -23.39
CA ALA A 253 14.18 -25.37 -22.48
C ALA A 253 13.76 -26.85 -22.40
N SER A 254 14.38 -27.59 -21.49
CA SER A 254 13.90 -28.89 -21.04
C SER A 254 12.77 -28.61 -20.06
N ASP A 255 11.57 -29.10 -20.41
CA ASP A 255 10.36 -29.09 -19.58
C ASP A 255 9.45 -27.83 -19.60
N ALA A 256 9.71 -26.83 -20.46
CA ALA A 256 8.76 -25.71 -20.62
C ALA A 256 7.54 -26.11 -21.48
N PRO A 257 6.29 -25.94 -21.00
CA PRO A 257 5.11 -26.24 -21.81
C PRO A 257 5.06 -25.33 -23.05
N ARG A 258 4.84 -25.92 -24.23
CA ARG A 258 4.66 -25.15 -25.46
C ARG A 258 3.38 -24.32 -25.35
N LEU A 259 3.53 -23.01 -25.16
CA LEU A 259 2.43 -22.06 -25.20
C LEU A 259 1.90 -21.96 -26.64
N LEU A 260 0.69 -22.45 -26.86
CA LEU A 260 -0.02 -22.26 -28.13
C LEU A 260 -0.73 -20.90 -28.10
N PRO A 261 -0.84 -20.20 -29.24
CA PRO A 261 -1.63 -18.98 -29.30
C PRO A 261 -3.10 -19.26 -28.89
N PRO A 262 -3.81 -18.26 -28.33
CA PRO A 262 -5.24 -18.39 -28.06
C PRO A 262 -5.98 -18.80 -29.34
N ARG A 263 -6.95 -19.71 -29.21
CA ARG A 263 -7.85 -20.10 -30.32
C ARG A 263 -8.81 -18.97 -30.69
#